data_AF-A0A661NDQ9-F1
#
_entry.id   AF-A0A661NDQ9-F1
#
_cell.length_a   1.000
_cell.length_b   1.000
_cell.length_c   1.000
_cell.angle_alpha   90.00
_cell.angle_beta   90.00
_cell.angle_gamma   90.00
#
_symmetry.space_group_name_H-M   'P 1'
#
loop_
_entity.id
_entity.type
_entity.pdbx_description
1 polymer ?
#
loop_
_entity_poly.entity_id
_entity_poly.type
_entity_poly.pdbx_seq_one_letter_code
_entity_poly.pdbx_strand_id
1 'polypeptide(L)' 'MDHRETYDLGELAKLLNWNPAHCKVILKQLGADPAQPIDDETASKVAQKIRRQWPPQAA' A
#
# COMPACT_ATOMS: atom_id res chain seq x y z
N MET A 1 14.52 -17.36 -1.76
CA MET A 1 14.78 -16.01 -2.31
C MET A 1 13.58 -15.19 -1.94
N ASP A 2 13.57 -14.73 -0.69
CA ASP A 2 12.47 -14.03 -0.05
C ASP A 2 12.46 -12.58 -0.54
N HIS A 3 11.94 -12.37 -1.75
CA HIS A 3 11.62 -11.03 -2.22
C HIS A 3 10.47 -10.51 -1.36
N ARG A 4 10.78 -9.77 -0.29
CA ARG A 4 9.80 -8.86 0.30
C ARG A 4 9.53 -7.82 -0.78
N GLU A 5 8.41 -7.99 -1.48
CA GLU A 5 7.94 -6.99 -2.42
C GLU A 5 7.66 -5.72 -1.63
N THR A 6 8.47 -4.70 -1.89
CA THR A 6 8.25 -3.36 -1.37
C THR A 6 7.64 -2.52 -2.47
N TYR A 7 6.66 -1.71 -2.10
CA TYR A 7 5.87 -0.90 -3.01
C TYR A 7 6.14 0.57 -2.73
N ASP A 8 6.28 1.38 -3.77
CA ASP A 8 6.20 2.83 -3.60
C ASP A 8 4.74 3.27 -3.43
N LEU A 9 4.53 4.45 -2.84
CA LEU A 9 3.20 5.06 -2.71
C LEU A 9 2.43 5.09 -4.06
N GLY A 10 3.14 5.38 -5.15
CA GLY A 10 2.57 5.43 -6.48
C GLY A 10 2.14 4.05 -7.00
N GLU A 11 2.93 3.02 -6.71
CA GLU A 11 2.61 1.64 -7.07
C GLU A 11 1.44 1.12 -6.25
N LEU A 12 1.49 1.30 -4.92
CA LEU A 12 0.40 0.95 -4.02
C LEU A 12 -0.92 1.62 -4.45
N ALA A 13 -0.88 2.89 -4.81
CA ALA A 13 -2.06 3.62 -5.29
C ALA A 13 -2.61 3.03 -6.59
N LYS A 14 -1.75 2.66 -7.55
CA LYS A 14 -2.16 2.00 -8.79
C LYS A 14 -2.77 0.62 -8.53
N LEU A 15 -2.12 -0.19 -7.70
CA LEU A 15 -2.55 -1.52 -7.30
C LEU A 15 -3.90 -1.51 -6.60
N LEU A 16 -4.09 -0.58 -5.68
CA LEU A 16 -5.36 -0.37 -4.98
C LEU A 16 -6.40 0.33 -5.86
N ASN A 17 -6.02 0.76 -7.07
CA ASN A 17 -6.80 1.63 -7.96
C ASN A 17 -7.44 2.78 -7.14
N TRP A 18 -6.58 3.50 -6.43
CA TRP A 18 -6.93 4.51 -5.44
C TRP A 18 -6.06 5.75 -5.55
N ASN A 19 -6.50 6.85 -4.94
CA ASN A 19 -5.78 8.11 -5.02
C ASN A 19 -4.51 8.09 -4.13
N PRO A 20 -3.30 8.39 -4.66
CA PRO A 20 -2.06 8.36 -3.88
C PRO A 20 -2.07 9.30 -2.68
N ALA A 21 -2.78 10.43 -2.77
CA ALA A 21 -2.93 11.34 -1.62
C ALA A 21 -3.69 10.67 -0.45
N HIS A 22 -4.71 9.85 -0.74
CA HIS A 22 -5.40 9.09 0.31
C HIS A 22 -4.55 7.95 0.85
N CYS A 23 -3.85 7.20 -0.01
CA CYS A 23 -2.90 6.18 0.44
C CYS A 23 -1.85 6.80 1.39
N LYS A 24 -1.35 8.00 1.07
CA LYS A 24 -0.42 8.77 1.91
C LYS A 24 -0.99 9.09 3.28
N VAL A 25 -2.24 9.55 3.35
CA VAL A 25 -2.91 9.85 4.63
C VAL A 25 -3.04 8.60 5.47
N ILE A 26 -3.44 7.47 4.87
CA ILE A 26 -3.64 6.21 5.58
C ILE A 26 -2.32 5.62 6.05
N LEU A 27 -1.27 5.66 5.23
CA LEU A 27 0.09 5.27 5.62
C LEU A 27 0.54 6.06 6.85
N LYS A 28 0.39 7.39 6.83
CA LYS A 28 0.69 8.23 8.00
C LYS A 28 -0.13 7.87 9.23
N GLN A 29 -1.41 7.54 9.06
CA GLN A 29 -2.26 7.05 10.16
C GLN A 29 -1.82 5.69 10.72
N LEU A 30 -1.18 4.87 9.90
CA LEU A 30 -0.61 3.58 10.29
C LEU A 30 0.81 3.74 10.89
N GLY A 31 1.36 4.95 10.90
CA GLY A 31 2.73 5.23 11.35
C GLY A 31 3.80 4.89 10.31
N ALA A 32 3.41 4.60 9.06
CA ALA A 32 4.33 4.35 7.96
C ALA A 32 4.70 5.64 7.24
N ASP A 33 5.98 5.77 6.89
CA ASP A 33 6.45 6.91 6.12
C ASP A 33 6.19 6.70 4.62
N PRO A 34 5.45 7.62 3.95
CA PRO A 34 5.09 7.48 2.55
C PRO A 34 6.24 7.77 1.58
N ALA A 35 7.40 8.22 2.06
CA ALA A 35 8.63 8.35 1.28
C ALA A 35 9.56 7.14 1.47
N GLN A 36 9.19 6.18 2.32
CA GLN A 36 9.88 4.90 2.46
C GLN A 36 9.18 3.79 1.67
N PRO A 37 9.93 2.77 1.23
CA PRO A 37 9.36 1.58 0.63
C PRO A 37 8.31 0.95 1.56
N ILE A 38 7.13 0.65 1.01
CA ILE A 38 5.99 0.12 1.74
C ILE A 38 6.04 -1.40 1.64
N ASP A 39 6.25 -2.10 2.75
CA ASP A 39 6.17 -3.55 2.79
C ASP A 39 4.74 -4.05 2.53
N ASP A 40 4.62 -5.30 2.06
CA ASP A 40 3.33 -5.98 1.85
C ASP A 40 2.38 -5.89 3.06
N GLU A 41 2.91 -6.04 4.28
CA GLU A 41 2.10 -5.91 5.50
C GLU A 41 1.45 -4.53 5.61
N THR A 42 2.20 -3.47 5.32
CA THR A 42 1.72 -2.10 5.37
C THR A 42 0.75 -1.83 4.22
N ALA A 43 1.02 -2.37 3.03
CA ALA A 43 0.12 -2.28 1.89
C ALA A 43 -1.24 -2.95 2.16
N SER A 44 -1.24 -4.15 2.75
CA SER A 44 -2.43 -4.84 3.26
C SER A 44 -3.16 -4.00 4.33
N LYS A 45 -2.38 -3.41 5.25
CA LYS A 45 -2.73 -2.30 6.17
C LYS A 45 -3.69 -1.29 5.52
N VAL A 46 -3.17 -0.66 4.47
CA VAL A 46 -3.83 0.42 3.74
C VAL A 46 -5.06 -0.09 3.00
N ALA A 47 -4.96 -1.25 2.35
CA ALA A 47 -6.06 -1.87 1.61
C ALA A 47 -7.27 -2.16 2.52
N GLN A 48 -7.03 -2.77 3.69
CA GLN A 48 -8.08 -3.06 4.66
C GLN A 48 -8.78 -1.78 5.17
N LYS A 49 -8.02 -0.71 5.41
CA LYS A 49 -8.56 0.61 5.80
C LYS A 49 -9.49 1.21 4.74
N ILE A 50 -9.18 1.07 3.46
CA ILE A 50 -10.05 1.52 2.35
C ILE A 50 -11.07 0.45 1.91
N ARG A 51 -11.18 -0.65 2.65
CA ARG A 51 -12.07 -1.79 2.34
C ARG A 51 -11.85 -2.34 0.92
N ARG A 52 -10.60 -2.37 0.46
CA ARG A 52 -10.18 -3.01 -0.79
C ARG A 52 -9.59 -4.39 -0.51
N GLN A 53 -9.71 -5.26 -1.50
CA GLN A 53 -9.10 -6.57 -1.48
C GLN A 53 -7.58 -6.45 -1.69
N TRP A 54 -6.80 -7.14 -0.85
CA TRP A 54 -5.35 -7.29 -0.95
C TRP A 54 -4.98 -8.76 -0.73
N PRO A 55 -3.99 -9.32 -1.44
CA PRO A 55 -3.23 -8.70 -2.53
C PRO A 55 -4.10 -8.42 -3.77
N PRO A 56 -3.74 -7.42 -4.59
CA PRO A 56 -4.37 -7.21 -5.89
C PRO A 56 -4.02 -8.44 -6.71
N GLN A 57 -4.96 -9.37 -6.84
CA GLN A 57 -4.74 -10.61 -7.57
C GLN A 57 -4.16 -10.25 -8.94
N ALA A 58 -2.90 -10.65 -9.18
CA ALA A 58 -2.23 -10.44 -10.46
C ALA A 58 -3.15 -11.05 -11.53
N ALA A 59 -3.79 -10.20 -12.31
CA ALA A 59 -4.62 -10.60 -13.43
C ALA A 59 -3.74 -11.12 -14.58
#